data_AF-A0A842RTP2-F1
#
_entry.id   AF-A0A842RTP2-F1
#
_cell.length_a   1.000
_cell.length_b   1.000
_cell.length_c   1.000
_cell.angle_alpha   90.00
_cell.angle_beta   90.00
_cell.angle_gamma   90.00
#
_symmetry.space_group_name_H-M   'P 1'
#
loop_
_entity.id
_entity.type
_entity.pdbx_description
1 polymer ?
#
loop_
_entity_poly.entity_id
_entity_poly.type
_entity_poly.pdbx_seq_one_letter_code
_entity_poly.pdbx_strand_id
1 'polypeptide(L)'
;MLNVNGLNYLPNNRNQEDIDNVNWDLMEISKIDDKIIKRLLDKINSGISDDFYISLESLIQIGEKAKPALISFIKNNKINSNTKIILYFIIDYIENKGTDYPLVFKLYNPDFVVRARTIMELEDSDYSDYLEYILPLIEDPDDSVRWAIIKYLSSNNLIDNPLVRGKLNSHITNELNPVIKSKIKDIL
;
A
#
# COMPACT_ATOMS: atom_id res chain seq x y z
N MET A 1 24.56 34.86 38.82
CA MET A 1 25.18 35.18 37.52
C MET A 1 25.36 33.89 36.73
N LEU A 2 25.11 33.98 35.42
CA LEU A 2 25.24 33.03 34.29
C LEU A 2 26.66 32.35 34.25
N ASN A 3 27.01 31.27 33.54
CA ASN A 3 26.41 30.52 32.43
C ASN A 3 27.19 29.18 32.21
N VAL A 4 26.47 28.18 31.69
CA VAL A 4 26.79 27.01 30.81
C VAL A 4 28.23 26.71 30.30
N ASN A 5 28.60 25.41 30.24
CA ASN A 5 28.56 24.51 29.04
C ASN A 5 29.59 23.35 29.12
N GLY A 6 29.24 22.18 28.55
CA GLY A 6 30.25 21.17 28.21
C GLY A 6 29.82 19.71 27.99
N LEU A 7 28.58 19.37 27.63
CA LEU A 7 28.26 18.03 27.12
C LEU A 7 28.47 18.01 25.59
N ASN A 8 29.59 17.41 25.17
CA ASN A 8 29.90 17.16 23.76
C ASN A 8 28.91 16.14 23.19
N TYR A 9 27.93 16.62 22.43
CA TYR A 9 27.18 15.81 21.49
C TYR A 9 28.10 15.49 20.31
N LEU A 10 28.52 14.24 20.16
CA LEU A 10 29.09 13.76 18.92
C LEU A 10 27.96 13.69 17.87
N PRO A 11 28.07 14.40 16.73
CA PRO A 11 27.10 14.28 15.67
C PRO A 11 27.26 12.91 15.02
N ASN A 12 26.18 12.11 15.05
CA ASN A 12 26.13 10.81 14.41
C ASN A 12 26.03 11.03 12.89
N ASN A 13 27.19 11.31 12.28
CA ASN A 13 27.38 11.42 10.83
C ASN A 13 27.30 10.01 10.24
N ARG A 14 26.08 9.51 10.03
CA ARG A 14 25.85 8.45 9.06
C ARG A 14 25.68 9.12 7.70
N ASN A 15 26.63 8.85 6.81
CA ASN A 15 26.62 9.38 5.45
C ASN A 15 25.35 8.88 4.74
N GLN A 16 24.77 9.72 3.91
CA GLN A 16 23.57 9.41 3.12
C GLN A 16 23.76 8.13 2.27
N GLU A 17 25.01 7.85 1.86
CA GLU A 17 25.41 6.66 1.09
C GLU A 17 25.30 5.33 1.87
N ASP A 18 25.41 5.34 3.20
CA ASP A 18 25.25 4.12 4.03
C ASP A 18 23.78 3.71 4.21
N ILE A 19 22.85 4.63 3.92
CA ILE A 19 21.41 4.45 4.09
C ILE A 19 20.76 3.91 2.80
N ASP A 20 21.37 4.17 1.65
CA ASP A 20 20.91 3.68 0.35
C ASP A 20 21.45 2.26 0.04
N ASN A 21 22.40 1.77 0.86
CA ASN A 21 23.00 0.44 0.75
C ASN A 21 22.53 -0.54 1.85
N VAL A 22 21.44 -0.19 2.54
CA VAL A 22 20.81 -1.08 3.51
C VAL A 22 20.15 -2.22 2.75
N ASN A 23 20.62 -3.44 2.98
CA ASN A 23 19.92 -4.64 2.52
C ASN A 23 18.60 -4.73 3.29
N TRP A 24 17.53 -4.24 2.66
CA TRP A 24 16.18 -4.15 3.23
C TRP A 24 15.58 -5.52 3.54
N ASP A 25 16.14 -6.59 2.97
CA ASP A 25 15.58 -7.94 3.07
C ASP A 25 15.58 -8.49 4.50
N LEU A 26 16.47 -8.01 5.39
CA LEU A 26 16.59 -8.53 6.76
C LEU A 26 17.06 -7.45 7.77
N MET A 27 16.20 -6.47 8.08
CA MET A 27 16.46 -5.53 9.18
C MET A 27 15.88 -6.02 10.51
N GLU A 28 16.70 -6.08 11.56
CA GLU A 28 16.21 -6.35 12.92
C GLU A 28 15.27 -5.22 13.40
N ILE A 29 14.13 -5.59 14.02
CA ILE A 29 13.14 -4.63 14.55
C ILE A 29 13.76 -3.64 15.57
N SER A 30 14.79 -4.06 16.28
CA SER A 30 15.57 -3.23 17.22
C SER A 30 16.26 -2.04 16.54
N LYS A 31 16.62 -2.17 15.26
CA LYS A 31 17.31 -1.15 14.45
C LYS A 31 16.35 -0.21 13.71
N ILE A 32 15.05 -0.49 13.75
CA ILE A 32 14.01 0.33 13.12
C ILE A 32 13.80 1.58 13.98
N ASP A 33 13.96 2.76 13.39
CA ASP A 33 13.74 4.04 14.03
C ASP A 33 12.57 4.80 13.39
N ASP A 34 12.21 5.95 13.95
CA ASP A 34 11.13 6.79 13.44
C ASP A 34 11.38 7.29 12.01
N LYS A 35 12.66 7.42 11.61
CA LYS A 35 13.05 7.84 10.26
C LYS A 35 12.72 6.74 9.25
N ILE A 36 12.98 5.48 9.58
CA ILE A 36 12.61 4.33 8.75
C ILE A 36 11.09 4.25 8.62
N ILE A 37 10.35 4.29 9.74
CA ILE A 37 8.88 4.22 9.70
C ILE A 37 8.30 5.36 8.85
N LYS A 38 8.83 6.58 8.99
CA LYS A 38 8.43 7.72 8.15
C LYS A 38 8.66 7.45 6.67
N ARG A 39 9.81 6.90 6.27
CA ARG A 39 10.08 6.57 4.86
C ARG A 39 9.06 5.56 4.30
N LEU A 40 8.71 4.53 5.07
CA LEU A 40 7.70 3.55 4.67
C LEU A 40 6.33 4.22 4.48
N LEU A 41 5.93 5.12 5.38
CA LEU A 41 4.69 5.89 5.26
C LEU A 41 4.69 6.83 4.04
N ASP A 42 5.83 7.46 3.74
CA ASP A 42 6.00 8.31 2.56
C ASP A 42 5.83 7.47 1.27
N LYS A 43 6.33 6.23 1.23
CA LYS A 43 6.13 5.30 0.11
C LYS A 43 4.66 4.90 -0.05
N ILE A 44 3.97 4.57 1.05
CA ILE A 44 2.52 4.30 1.03
C ILE A 44 1.73 5.50 0.49
N ASN A 45 2.11 6.71 0.87
CA ASN A 45 1.43 7.93 0.44
C ASN A 45 1.78 8.36 -1.00
N SER A 46 2.86 7.84 -1.58
CA SER A 46 3.26 8.11 -2.96
C SER A 46 2.38 7.41 -4.00
N GLY A 47 1.65 6.36 -3.59
CA GLY A 47 0.74 5.60 -4.46
C GLY A 47 1.18 4.15 -4.65
N ILE A 48 0.33 3.37 -5.34
CA ILE A 48 0.56 1.96 -5.62
C ILE A 48 1.83 1.79 -6.46
N SER A 49 2.73 0.93 -5.98
CA SER A 49 4.05 0.62 -6.56
C SER A 49 4.64 -0.60 -5.84
N ASP A 50 5.77 -1.14 -6.31
CA ASP A 50 6.46 -2.22 -5.59
C ASP A 50 6.89 -1.77 -4.18
N ASP A 51 7.42 -0.54 -4.07
CA ASP A 51 7.77 0.08 -2.79
C ASP A 51 6.58 0.22 -1.84
N PHE A 52 5.37 0.43 -2.37
CA PHE A 52 4.14 0.50 -1.58
C PHE A 52 3.88 -0.84 -0.89
N TYR A 53 3.93 -1.95 -1.63
CA TYR A 53 3.62 -3.27 -1.07
C TYR A 53 4.64 -3.71 -0.03
N ILE A 54 5.93 -3.49 -0.32
CA ILE A 54 7.01 -3.76 0.63
C ILE A 54 6.84 -2.92 1.89
N SER A 55 6.49 -1.64 1.74
CA SER A 55 6.29 -0.74 2.88
C SER A 55 5.09 -1.13 3.73
N LEU A 56 4.00 -1.59 3.11
CA LEU A 56 2.81 -2.06 3.80
C LEU A 56 3.13 -3.28 4.65
N GLU A 57 3.76 -4.29 4.04
CA GLU A 57 4.15 -5.51 4.74
C GLU A 57 5.13 -5.19 5.88
N SER A 58 6.11 -4.33 5.63
CA SER A 58 7.09 -3.88 6.63
C SER A 58 6.41 -3.20 7.82
N LEU A 59 5.45 -2.30 7.59
CA LEU A 59 4.72 -1.63 8.67
C LEU A 59 3.91 -2.61 9.53
N ILE A 60 3.30 -3.63 8.90
CA ILE A 60 2.61 -4.70 9.61
C ILE A 60 3.57 -5.54 10.44
N GLN A 61 4.75 -5.90 9.90
CA GLN A 61 5.77 -6.66 10.62
C GLN A 61 6.39 -5.87 11.79
N ILE A 62 6.55 -4.55 11.64
CA ILE A 62 6.99 -3.66 12.73
C ILE A 62 5.97 -3.66 13.87
N GLY A 63 4.68 -3.79 13.55
CA GLY A 63 3.62 -3.98 14.54
C GLY A 63 3.39 -2.75 15.41
N GLU A 64 3.15 -2.98 16.71
CA GLU A 64 2.82 -1.94 17.70
C GLU A 64 3.80 -0.75 17.71
N LYS A 65 5.07 -0.98 17.34
CA LYS A 65 6.08 0.08 17.25
C LYS A 65 5.76 1.12 16.15
N ALA A 66 5.09 0.72 15.06
CA ALA A 66 4.72 1.62 13.96
C ALA A 66 3.46 2.45 14.26
N LYS A 67 2.62 1.99 15.21
CA LYS A 67 1.27 2.52 15.45
C LYS A 67 1.22 4.00 15.83
N PRO A 68 2.09 4.55 16.72
CA PRO A 68 2.08 5.98 17.02
C PRO A 68 2.39 6.83 15.78
N ALA A 69 3.32 6.38 14.93
CA ALA A 69 3.68 7.07 13.71
C ALA A 69 2.56 7.00 12.65
N LEU A 70 1.90 5.84 12.49
CA LEU A 70 0.71 5.68 11.63
C LEU A 70 -0.39 6.67 12.02
N ILE A 71 -0.74 6.74 13.31
CA ILE A 71 -1.78 7.66 13.82
C ILE A 71 -1.40 9.11 13.60
N SER A 72 -0.15 9.48 13.91
CA SER A 72 0.37 10.84 13.68
C SER A 72 0.34 11.19 12.19
N PHE A 73 0.73 10.27 11.32
CA PHE A 73 0.77 10.47 9.89
C PHE A 73 -0.62 10.73 9.32
N ILE A 74 -1.62 9.92 9.69
CA ILE A 74 -3.03 10.08 9.28
C ILE A 74 -3.59 11.44 9.71
N LYS A 75 -3.24 11.91 10.91
CA LYS A 75 -3.75 13.20 11.45
C LYS A 75 -3.09 14.42 10.81
N ASN A 76 -1.79 14.34 10.52
CA ASN A 76 -0.97 15.51 10.21
C ASN A 76 -0.67 15.68 8.73
N ASN A 77 -0.99 14.70 7.87
CA ASN A 77 -0.73 14.76 6.44
C ASN A 77 -2.02 14.79 5.62
N LYS A 78 -1.95 15.41 4.43
CA LYS A 78 -3.00 15.30 3.42
C LYS A 78 -2.86 13.95 2.72
N ILE A 79 -3.82 13.06 2.96
CA ILE A 79 -3.84 11.69 2.45
C ILE A 79 -5.10 11.51 1.61
N ASN A 80 -4.99 10.85 0.46
CA ASN A 80 -6.15 10.51 -0.34
C ASN A 80 -7.00 9.42 0.35
N SER A 81 -8.26 9.28 -0.02
CA SER A 81 -9.19 8.36 0.65
C SER A 81 -8.73 6.90 0.62
N ASN A 82 -8.18 6.42 -0.51
CA ASN A 82 -7.73 5.04 -0.67
C ASN A 82 -6.54 4.75 0.24
N THR A 83 -5.52 5.61 0.22
CA THR A 83 -4.37 5.48 1.12
C THR A 83 -4.81 5.54 2.58
N LYS A 84 -5.80 6.36 2.92
CA LYS A 84 -6.33 6.44 4.29
C LYS A 84 -6.98 5.13 4.75
N ILE A 85 -7.76 4.48 3.88
CA ILE A 85 -8.36 3.16 4.15
C ILE A 85 -7.25 2.14 4.44
N ILE A 86 -6.20 2.12 3.62
CA ILE A 86 -5.07 1.20 3.83
C ILE A 86 -4.32 1.45 5.13
N LEU A 87 -4.08 2.71 5.49
CA LEU A 87 -3.42 3.02 6.76
C LEU A 87 -4.27 2.60 7.97
N TYR A 88 -5.59 2.72 7.89
CA TYR A 88 -6.48 2.18 8.93
C TYR A 88 -6.50 0.65 8.96
N PHE A 89 -6.49 0.00 7.79
CA PHE A 89 -6.35 -1.45 7.71
C PHE A 89 -5.05 -1.92 8.38
N ILE A 90 -3.92 -1.24 8.16
CA ILE A 90 -2.65 -1.60 8.83
C ILE A 90 -2.79 -1.50 10.35
N ILE A 91 -3.42 -0.43 10.87
CA ILE A 91 -3.66 -0.28 12.32
C ILE A 91 -4.54 -1.42 12.85
N ASP A 92 -5.66 -1.70 12.19
CA ASP A 92 -6.56 -2.79 12.58
C ASP A 92 -5.87 -4.16 12.52
N TYR A 93 -5.07 -4.41 11.49
CA TYR A 93 -4.31 -5.65 11.37
C TYR A 93 -3.29 -5.83 12.49
N ILE A 94 -2.64 -4.73 12.92
CA ILE A 94 -1.72 -4.76 14.06
C ILE A 94 -2.46 -5.12 15.35
N GLU A 95 -3.63 -4.50 15.59
CA GLU A 95 -4.43 -4.66 16.81
C GLU A 95 -5.15 -6.02 16.88
N ASN A 96 -5.80 -6.40 15.79
CA ASN A 96 -6.81 -7.45 15.75
C ASN A 96 -6.46 -8.59 14.79
N LYS A 97 -5.33 -8.53 14.08
CA LYS A 97 -4.94 -9.50 13.04
C LYS A 97 -5.89 -9.55 11.83
N GLY A 98 -6.63 -8.48 11.57
CA GLY A 98 -7.38 -8.27 10.33
C GLY A 98 -8.55 -9.24 10.16
N THR A 99 -9.51 -9.21 11.08
CA THR A 99 -10.60 -10.19 11.16
C THR A 99 -11.69 -9.99 10.11
N ASP A 100 -11.97 -8.75 9.73
CA ASP A 100 -13.16 -8.43 8.94
C ASP A 100 -12.90 -8.58 7.42
N TYR A 101 -11.64 -8.41 7.01
CA TYR A 101 -11.22 -8.53 5.61
C TYR A 101 -9.97 -9.42 5.47
N PRO A 102 -10.11 -10.74 5.66
CA PRO A 102 -8.97 -11.68 5.72
C PRO A 102 -8.12 -11.72 4.45
N LEU A 103 -8.67 -11.29 3.31
CA LEU A 103 -7.95 -11.29 2.03
C LEU A 103 -7.21 -9.98 1.72
N VAL A 104 -7.43 -8.90 2.49
CA VAL A 104 -6.78 -7.60 2.20
C VAL A 104 -5.26 -7.71 2.34
N PHE A 105 -4.76 -8.43 3.35
CA PHE A 105 -3.32 -8.65 3.46
C PHE A 105 -2.72 -9.35 2.23
N LYS A 106 -3.45 -10.29 1.63
CA LYS A 106 -3.02 -10.96 0.39
C LYS A 106 -3.17 -10.06 -0.86
N LEU A 107 -4.22 -9.22 -0.92
CA LEU A 107 -4.43 -8.24 -1.99
C LEU A 107 -3.28 -7.24 -2.11
N TYR A 108 -2.61 -6.94 -1.00
CA TYR A 108 -1.48 -6.01 -0.94
C TYR A 108 -0.15 -6.71 -0.67
N ASN A 109 -0.05 -8.00 -1.00
CA ASN A 109 1.19 -8.75 -0.85
C ASN A 109 2.28 -8.23 -1.80
N PRO A 110 3.57 -8.20 -1.41
CA PRO A 110 4.66 -7.83 -2.32
C PRO A 110 4.75 -8.70 -3.58
N ASP A 111 4.39 -9.98 -3.50
CA ASP A 111 4.34 -10.88 -4.65
C ASP A 111 3.06 -10.66 -5.48
N PHE A 112 3.25 -10.20 -6.73
CA PHE A 112 2.15 -9.95 -7.66
C PHE A 112 1.34 -11.20 -8.00
N VAL A 113 1.95 -12.39 -7.93
CA VAL A 113 1.25 -13.66 -8.16
C VAL A 113 0.23 -13.91 -7.06
N VAL A 114 0.58 -13.59 -5.81
CA VAL A 114 -0.34 -13.67 -4.67
C VAL A 114 -1.48 -12.67 -4.85
N ARG A 115 -1.17 -11.42 -5.23
CA ARG A 115 -2.20 -10.40 -5.48
C ARG A 115 -3.19 -10.83 -6.56
N ALA A 116 -2.69 -11.24 -7.74
CA ALA A 116 -3.51 -11.69 -8.86
C ALA A 116 -4.39 -12.89 -8.49
N ARG A 117 -3.83 -13.89 -7.81
CA ARG A 117 -4.59 -15.06 -7.32
C ARG A 117 -5.65 -14.69 -6.30
N THR A 118 -5.37 -13.70 -5.44
CA THR A 118 -6.36 -13.24 -4.45
C THR A 118 -7.55 -12.58 -5.12
N ILE A 119 -7.35 -11.83 -6.21
CA ILE A 119 -8.46 -11.26 -6.99
C ILE A 119 -9.30 -12.36 -7.65
N MET A 120 -8.66 -13.42 -8.13
CA MET A 120 -9.38 -14.59 -8.67
C MET A 120 -10.14 -15.34 -7.57
N GLU A 121 -9.53 -15.51 -6.39
CA GLU A 121 -10.18 -16.08 -5.19
C GLU A 121 -11.43 -15.28 -4.80
N LEU A 122 -11.36 -13.95 -4.87
CA LEU A 122 -12.50 -13.06 -4.63
C LEU A 122 -13.58 -13.21 -5.71
N GLU A 123 -13.21 -13.32 -6.99
CA GLU A 123 -14.16 -13.53 -8.10
C GLU A 123 -15.00 -14.80 -7.92
N ASP A 124 -14.40 -15.86 -7.37
CA ASP A 124 -15.03 -17.17 -7.20
C ASP A 124 -15.77 -17.33 -5.84
N SER A 125 -15.85 -16.26 -5.03
CA SER A 125 -16.35 -16.29 -3.65
C SER A 125 -17.59 -15.42 -3.42
N ASP A 126 -18.26 -15.62 -2.28
CA ASP A 126 -19.36 -14.77 -1.82
C ASP A 126 -18.88 -13.46 -1.14
N TYR A 127 -17.59 -13.13 -1.23
CA TYR A 127 -17.02 -11.92 -0.63
C TYR A 127 -17.36 -10.67 -1.45
N SER A 128 -18.57 -10.15 -1.30
CA SER A 128 -19.09 -9.04 -2.11
C SER A 128 -18.53 -7.66 -1.78
N ASP A 129 -17.84 -7.49 -0.64
CA ASP A 129 -17.50 -6.18 -0.08
C ASP A 129 -15.99 -5.87 -0.06
N TYR A 130 -15.27 -6.15 -1.15
CA TYR A 130 -13.84 -5.84 -1.27
C TYR A 130 -13.53 -4.70 -2.23
N LEU A 131 -14.57 -4.04 -2.77
CA LEU A 131 -14.40 -3.08 -3.86
C LEU A 131 -13.48 -1.92 -3.48
N GLU A 132 -13.54 -1.43 -2.24
CA GLU A 132 -12.67 -0.33 -1.79
C GLU A 132 -11.18 -0.70 -1.71
N TYR A 133 -10.87 -1.99 -1.51
CA TYR A 133 -9.51 -2.52 -1.50
C TYR A 133 -9.04 -2.96 -2.90
N ILE A 134 -9.95 -3.39 -3.76
CA ILE A 134 -9.61 -3.82 -5.13
C ILE A 134 -9.41 -2.60 -6.05
N LEU A 135 -10.27 -1.59 -5.95
CA LEU A 135 -10.29 -0.47 -6.90
C LEU A 135 -8.95 0.31 -7.00
N PRO A 136 -8.19 0.53 -5.91
CA PRO A 136 -6.87 1.15 -5.98
C PRO A 136 -5.87 0.34 -6.84
N LEU A 137 -6.00 -0.99 -6.83
CA LEU A 137 -5.09 -1.91 -7.52
C LEU A 137 -5.25 -1.88 -9.05
N ILE A 138 -6.20 -1.11 -9.60
CA ILE A 138 -6.19 -0.78 -11.04
C ILE A 138 -4.86 -0.12 -11.44
N GLU A 139 -4.17 0.54 -10.53
CA GLU A 139 -2.84 1.11 -10.77
C GLU A 139 -1.69 0.16 -10.39
N ASP A 140 -1.95 -1.15 -10.24
CA ASP A 140 -0.90 -2.11 -9.88
C ASP A 140 0.25 -2.09 -10.89
N PRO A 141 1.52 -2.12 -10.46
CA PRO A 141 2.67 -2.17 -11.37
C PRO A 141 2.64 -3.40 -12.29
N ASP A 142 2.04 -4.52 -11.86
CA ASP A 142 1.99 -5.75 -12.64
C ASP A 142 0.73 -5.87 -13.51
N ASP A 143 0.95 -6.14 -14.79
CA ASP A 143 -0.10 -6.28 -15.80
C ASP A 143 -1.08 -7.42 -15.49
N SER A 144 -0.60 -8.51 -14.88
CA SER A 144 -1.44 -9.67 -14.55
C SER A 144 -2.43 -9.32 -13.44
N VAL A 145 -2.00 -8.52 -12.47
CA VAL A 145 -2.87 -8.01 -11.40
C VAL A 145 -3.90 -7.07 -11.97
N ARG A 146 -3.49 -6.08 -12.78
CA ARG A 146 -4.43 -5.16 -13.46
C ARG A 146 -5.44 -5.92 -14.30
N TRP A 147 -5.01 -6.90 -15.09
CA TRP A 147 -5.91 -7.75 -15.87
C TRP A 147 -6.93 -8.51 -15.02
N ALA A 148 -6.48 -9.13 -13.91
CA ALA A 148 -7.37 -9.84 -13.00
C ALA A 148 -8.46 -8.91 -12.43
N ILE A 149 -8.13 -7.65 -12.13
CA ILE A 149 -9.09 -6.67 -11.62
C ILE A 149 -10.12 -6.30 -12.68
N ILE A 150 -9.67 -6.01 -13.91
CA ILE A 150 -10.58 -5.69 -15.01
C ILE A 150 -11.56 -6.83 -15.27
N LYS A 151 -11.07 -8.08 -15.20
CA LYS A 151 -11.91 -9.28 -15.29
C LYS A 151 -12.90 -9.35 -14.13
N TYR A 152 -12.43 -9.24 -12.89
CA TYR A 152 -13.26 -9.25 -11.68
C TYR A 152 -14.41 -8.23 -11.75
N LEU A 153 -14.10 -6.98 -12.12
CA LEU A 153 -15.08 -5.90 -12.22
C LEU A 153 -16.13 -6.18 -13.32
N SER A 154 -15.71 -6.76 -14.44
CA SER A 154 -16.60 -7.14 -15.54
C SER A 154 -17.51 -8.31 -15.14
N SER A 155 -16.96 -9.37 -14.56
CA SER A 155 -17.71 -10.58 -14.18
C SER A 155 -18.75 -10.31 -13.08
N ASN A 156 -18.45 -9.39 -12.18
CA ASN A 156 -19.33 -9.02 -11.06
C ASN A 156 -20.30 -7.87 -11.39
N ASN A 157 -20.44 -7.47 -12.66
CA ASN A 157 -21.30 -6.37 -13.10
C ASN A 157 -21.03 -5.03 -12.36
N LEU A 158 -19.77 -4.77 -12.00
CA LEU A 158 -19.38 -3.58 -11.23
C LEU A 158 -19.04 -2.39 -12.14
N ILE A 159 -19.05 -2.57 -13.46
CA ILE A 159 -18.64 -1.54 -14.42
C ILE A 159 -19.57 -0.32 -14.43
N ASP A 160 -20.85 -0.53 -14.15
CA ASP A 160 -21.85 0.54 -14.06
C ASP A 160 -21.76 1.35 -12.76
N ASN A 161 -20.97 0.89 -11.78
CA ASN A 161 -20.71 1.67 -10.57
C ASN A 161 -19.97 2.96 -10.94
N PRO A 162 -20.49 4.16 -10.60
CA PRO A 162 -19.88 5.43 -10.99
C PRO A 162 -18.43 5.59 -10.52
N LEU A 163 -18.06 5.04 -9.36
CA LEU A 163 -16.69 5.07 -8.85
C LEU A 163 -15.76 4.21 -9.71
N VAL A 164 -16.21 3.01 -10.07
CA VAL A 164 -15.48 2.10 -10.96
C VAL A 164 -15.31 2.74 -12.33
N ARG A 165 -16.41 3.20 -12.93
CA ARG A 165 -16.41 3.86 -14.24
C ARG A 165 -15.51 5.08 -14.27
N GLY A 166 -15.56 5.93 -13.23
CA GLY A 166 -14.68 7.09 -13.11
C GLY A 166 -13.20 6.72 -13.00
N LYS A 167 -12.88 5.67 -12.25
CA LYS A 167 -11.51 5.16 -12.10
C LYS A 167 -10.98 4.57 -13.40
N LEU A 168 -11.77 3.74 -14.10
CA LEU A 168 -11.40 3.16 -15.39
C LEU A 168 -11.18 4.21 -16.48
N ASN A 169 -12.07 5.21 -16.58
CA ASN A 169 -11.88 6.34 -17.50
C ASN A 169 -10.60 7.13 -17.22
N SER A 170 -10.21 7.26 -15.95
CA SER A 170 -8.97 7.95 -15.59
C SER A 170 -7.74 7.09 -15.89
N HIS A 171 -7.83 5.78 -15.67
CA HIS A 171 -6.71 4.86 -15.84
C HIS A 171 -6.38 4.58 -17.31
N ILE A 172 -7.38 4.54 -18.20
CA ILE A 172 -7.20 4.16 -19.61
C ILE A 172 -6.18 5.03 -20.37
N THR A 173 -6.00 6.29 -19.97
CA THR A 173 -5.02 7.19 -20.58
C THR A 173 -3.60 6.79 -20.26
N ASN A 174 -3.39 6.19 -19.08
CA ASN A 174 -2.09 5.82 -18.53
C ASN A 174 -1.74 4.34 -18.74
N GLU A 175 -2.73 3.50 -19.04
CA GLU A 175 -2.50 2.08 -19.34
C GLU A 175 -1.62 1.92 -20.60
N LEU A 176 -0.48 1.25 -20.40
CA LEU A 176 0.56 0.98 -21.40
C LEU A 176 0.34 -0.36 -22.10
N ASN A 177 -0.25 -1.34 -21.41
CA ASN A 177 -0.54 -2.65 -21.99
C ASN A 177 -1.74 -2.52 -22.96
N PRO A 178 -1.53 -2.75 -24.27
CA PRO A 178 -2.57 -2.55 -25.28
C PRO A 178 -3.76 -3.51 -25.12
N VAL A 179 -3.55 -4.71 -24.57
CA VAL A 179 -4.60 -5.70 -24.35
C VAL A 179 -5.52 -5.24 -23.22
N ILE A 180 -4.95 -4.82 -22.09
CA ILE A 180 -5.73 -4.29 -20.95
C ILE A 180 -6.47 -3.02 -21.40
N LYS A 181 -5.76 -2.11 -22.08
CA LYS A 181 -6.34 -0.86 -22.60
C LYS A 181 -7.52 -1.12 -23.53
N SER A 182 -7.41 -2.07 -24.46
CA SER A 182 -8.51 -2.45 -25.35
C SER A 182 -9.68 -3.00 -24.56
N LYS A 183 -9.42 -3.91 -23.61
CA LYS A 183 -10.47 -4.51 -22.79
C LYS A 183 -11.23 -3.46 -21.97
N ILE A 184 -10.54 -2.46 -21.42
CA ILE A 184 -11.18 -1.34 -20.71
C ILE A 184 -12.10 -0.55 -21.65
N LYS A 185 -11.69 -0.29 -22.90
CA LYS A 185 -12.55 0.39 -23.88
C LYS A 185 -13.79 -0.43 -24.23
N ASP A 186 -13.66 -1.75 -24.29
CA ASP A 186 -14.77 -2.62 -24.70
C ASP A 186 -15.85 -2.73 -23.62
N ILE A 187 -15.49 -2.55 -22.34
CA ILE A 187 -16.42 -2.64 -21.21
C ILE A 187 -16.97 -1.27 -20.76
N LEU A 188 -16.34 -0.17 -21.15
CA LEU A 188 -16.80 1.19 -20.86
C LEU A 188 -17.84 1.67 -21.89
#